data_AF-A0A945HJZ8-F1
#
_entry.id   AF-A0A945HJZ8-F1
#
_cell.length_a   1.000
_cell.length_b   1.000
_cell.length_c   1.000
_cell.angle_alpha   90.00
_cell.angle_beta   90.00
_cell.angle_gamma   90.00
#
_symmetry.space_group_name_H-M   'P 1'
#
loop_
_entity.id
_entity.type
_entity.pdbx_description
1 polymer ?
#
loop_
_entity_poly.entity_id
_entity_poly.type
_entity_poly.pdbx_seq_one_letter_code
_entity_poly.pdbx_strand_id
1 'polypeptide(L)'
;MNKMKKQSGYVLATITIIIAILFLMVFYFLSFIVTDSKLAHSQNLATETYYLAEAGINEALWKIKNDPTWQTSFKTNPTWSESLLRNNPFIPNSYYLVSIDNTGLAEAEISSVAVITTDRASTQRIVKTKVFQATSESAIDDVVMYTDDSMTYFGANLEVQTGSIFTNNDIEANFYSILDIAGDASAVDQINVSWTSSLEAATLNADNYPPAPETIAMPGIDFDSADPNSYKNLADNIYTSSEFDDLLDGTSNLIIDGITYVTGNIDIKKGHNLTVNGMLVADGNINLGTSFWPFWVSNPDLFVNSNGSDPSGIITKRKIVFGFFSDDIQIDGLVYAADEIIISSIFTGYGLNGGLYTRNLSVYDFWAPLNINYDQAIISRGLGTPETSPIINIEHWEEEY
;
A
#
# COMPACT_ATOMS: atom_id res chain seq x y z
N MET A 1 80.06 -24.92 -68.26
CA MET A 1 80.35 -25.09 -66.82
C MET A 1 80.16 -23.74 -66.14
N ASN A 2 78.96 -23.44 -65.63
CA ASN A 2 78.62 -22.15 -65.02
C ASN A 2 79.17 -22.11 -63.58
N LYS A 3 80.15 -21.24 -63.33
CA LYS A 3 80.61 -20.92 -61.96
C LYS A 3 79.51 -20.14 -61.25
N MET A 4 78.75 -20.81 -60.38
CA MET A 4 77.89 -20.12 -59.42
C MET A 4 78.77 -19.25 -58.51
N LYS A 5 78.66 -17.92 -58.65
CA LYS A 5 79.29 -16.96 -57.74
C LYS A 5 78.65 -17.12 -56.36
N LYS A 6 79.46 -17.49 -55.36
CA LYS A 6 79.03 -17.69 -53.97
C LYS A 6 78.72 -16.32 -53.34
N GLN A 7 77.44 -15.95 -53.28
CA GLN A 7 76.96 -14.73 -52.62
C GLN A 7 76.84 -14.95 -51.09
N SER A 8 77.95 -15.01 -50.36
CA SER A 8 77.93 -15.31 -48.91
C SER A 8 77.62 -14.11 -48.00
N GLY A 9 77.69 -12.87 -48.50
CA GLY A 9 77.45 -11.67 -47.68
C GLY A 9 75.99 -11.21 -47.61
N TYR A 10 75.20 -11.44 -48.67
CA TYR A 10 73.81 -11.02 -48.76
C TYR A 10 72.91 -11.79 -47.78
N VAL A 11 73.11 -13.11 -47.69
CA VAL A 11 72.34 -14.00 -46.80
C VAL A 11 72.47 -13.57 -45.33
N LEU A 12 73.67 -13.17 -44.89
CA LEU A 12 73.88 -12.73 -43.51
C LEU A 12 73.12 -11.44 -43.20
N ALA A 13 73.20 -10.43 -44.09
CA ALA A 13 72.50 -9.16 -43.90
C ALA A 13 70.96 -9.34 -43.87
N THR A 14 70.41 -10.17 -44.76
CA THR A 14 68.97 -10.49 -44.76
C THR A 14 68.55 -11.20 -43.47
N ILE A 15 69.35 -12.16 -42.98
CA ILE A 15 69.07 -12.86 -41.72
C ILE A 15 69.10 -11.87 -40.53
N THR A 16 70.07 -10.97 -40.47
CA THR A 16 70.15 -9.96 -39.40
C THR A 16 68.92 -9.04 -39.39
N ILE A 17 68.47 -8.59 -40.56
CA ILE A 17 67.27 -7.75 -40.68
C ILE A 17 66.01 -8.54 -40.23
N ILE A 18 65.87 -9.79 -40.68
CA ILE A 18 64.74 -10.65 -40.27
C ILE A 18 64.75 -10.85 -38.75
N ILE A 19 65.90 -11.14 -38.14
CA ILE A 19 66.04 -11.30 -36.70
C ILE A 19 65.68 -9.99 -35.97
N ALA A 20 66.13 -8.84 -36.45
CA ALA A 20 65.80 -7.54 -35.85
C ALA A 20 64.29 -7.27 -35.90
N ILE A 21 63.63 -7.58 -37.01
CA ILE A 21 62.17 -7.44 -37.15
C ILE A 21 61.44 -8.43 -36.21
N LEU A 22 61.88 -9.68 -36.13
CA LEU A 22 61.32 -10.67 -35.20
C LEU A 22 61.48 -10.23 -33.75
N PHE A 23 62.63 -9.65 -33.39
CA PHE A 23 62.87 -9.13 -32.05
C PHE A 23 61.91 -7.98 -31.74
N LEU A 24 61.75 -7.01 -32.64
CA LEU A 24 60.78 -5.91 -32.46
C LEU A 24 59.34 -6.42 -32.29
N MET A 25 58.94 -7.45 -33.06
CA MET A 25 57.63 -8.09 -32.87
C MET A 25 57.50 -8.70 -31.48
N VAL A 26 58.52 -9.39 -30.97
CA VAL A 26 58.50 -9.96 -29.61
C VAL A 26 58.33 -8.87 -28.54
N PHE A 27 59.02 -7.73 -28.65
CA PHE A 27 58.81 -6.62 -27.70
C PHE A 27 57.42 -6.03 -27.77
N TYR A 28 56.87 -5.88 -28.98
CA TYR A 28 55.51 -5.40 -29.16
C TYR A 28 54.48 -6.34 -28.50
N PHE A 29 54.59 -7.66 -28.74
CA PHE A 29 53.72 -8.64 -28.09
C PHE A 29 53.88 -8.67 -26.57
N LEU A 30 55.10 -8.53 -26.05
CA LEU A 30 55.34 -8.47 -24.61
C LEU A 30 54.65 -7.23 -23.99
N SER A 31 54.77 -6.07 -24.65
CA SER A 31 54.09 -4.84 -24.22
C SER A 31 52.58 -5.00 -24.25
N PHE A 32 52.04 -5.64 -25.29
CA PHE A 32 50.61 -5.91 -25.42
C PHE A 32 50.10 -6.81 -24.28
N ILE A 33 50.80 -7.92 -23.99
CA ILE A 33 50.45 -8.83 -22.89
C ILE A 33 50.46 -8.12 -21.53
N VAL A 34 51.46 -7.25 -21.28
CA VAL A 34 51.53 -6.48 -20.03
C VAL A 34 50.38 -5.49 -19.92
N THR A 35 50.00 -4.83 -21.02
CA THR A 35 48.85 -3.91 -21.04
C THR A 35 47.53 -4.66 -20.81
N ASP A 36 47.30 -5.78 -21.51
CA ASP A 36 46.10 -6.60 -21.32
C ASP A 36 46.01 -7.16 -19.90
N SER A 37 47.14 -7.61 -19.32
CA SER A 37 47.17 -8.09 -17.94
C SER A 37 46.80 -6.99 -16.95
N LYS A 38 47.26 -5.75 -17.16
CA LYS A 38 46.89 -4.60 -16.33
C LYS A 38 45.42 -4.24 -16.49
N LEU A 39 44.90 -4.25 -17.71
CA LEU A 39 43.50 -3.96 -18.00
C LEU A 39 42.58 -5.01 -17.35
N ALA A 40 42.90 -6.29 -17.51
CA ALA A 40 42.14 -7.39 -16.89
C ALA A 40 42.16 -7.29 -15.36
N HIS A 41 43.31 -6.97 -14.76
CA HIS A 41 43.39 -6.75 -13.32
C HIS A 41 42.56 -5.55 -12.85
N SER A 42 42.60 -4.44 -13.60
CA SER A 42 41.79 -3.24 -13.31
C SER A 42 40.29 -3.55 -13.40
N GLN A 43 39.85 -4.26 -14.43
CA GLN A 43 38.44 -4.64 -14.61
C GLN A 43 37.96 -5.56 -13.50
N ASN A 44 38.79 -6.52 -13.08
CA ASN A 44 38.44 -7.40 -11.98
C ASN A 44 38.28 -6.62 -10.67
N LEU A 45 39.27 -5.78 -10.31
CA LEU A 45 39.20 -4.94 -9.11
C LEU A 45 37.99 -3.99 -9.14
N ALA A 46 37.69 -3.40 -10.30
CA ALA A 46 36.56 -2.50 -10.43
C ALA A 46 35.22 -3.25 -10.25
N THR A 47 35.12 -4.48 -10.76
CA THR A 47 33.96 -5.37 -10.57
C THR A 47 33.79 -5.79 -9.11
N GLU A 48 34.89 -6.17 -8.44
CA GLU A 48 34.88 -6.49 -7.01
C GLU A 48 34.44 -5.28 -6.17
N THR A 49 34.92 -4.09 -6.50
CA THR A 49 34.55 -2.85 -5.80
C THR A 49 33.07 -2.51 -6.03
N TYR A 50 32.54 -2.78 -7.21
CA TYR A 50 31.12 -2.58 -7.52
C TYR A 50 30.23 -3.48 -6.66
N TYR A 51 30.49 -4.80 -6.64
CA TYR A 51 29.73 -5.73 -5.80
C TYR A 51 29.87 -5.42 -4.31
N LEU A 52 31.01 -4.86 -3.90
CA LEU A 52 31.21 -4.39 -2.54
C LEU A 52 30.31 -3.18 -2.20
N ALA A 53 30.12 -2.24 -3.15
CA ALA A 53 29.19 -1.12 -2.99
C ALA A 53 27.72 -1.60 -2.96
N GLU A 54 27.35 -2.52 -3.85
CA GLU A 54 26.01 -3.12 -3.85
C GLU A 54 25.70 -3.87 -2.55
N ALA A 55 26.69 -4.56 -1.97
CA ALA A 55 26.53 -5.21 -0.67
C ALA A 55 26.20 -4.19 0.43
N GLY A 56 26.76 -2.98 0.37
CA GLY A 56 26.43 -1.88 1.27
C GLY A 56 24.99 -1.41 1.13
N ILE A 57 24.53 -1.19 -0.11
CA ILE A 57 23.12 -0.84 -0.38
C ILE A 57 22.17 -1.92 0.18
N ASN A 58 22.49 -3.20 -0.05
CA ASN A 58 21.70 -4.32 0.44
C ASN A 58 21.70 -4.43 1.97
N GLU A 59 22.80 -4.11 2.67
CA GLU A 59 22.82 -4.09 4.14
C GLU A 59 21.89 -2.98 4.68
N ALA A 60 21.91 -1.78 4.09
CA ALA A 60 21.00 -0.70 4.49
C ALA A 60 19.54 -1.06 4.23
N LEU A 61 19.21 -1.60 3.05
CA LEU A 61 17.88 -2.12 2.73
C LEU A 61 17.42 -3.19 3.72
N TRP A 62 18.31 -4.12 4.08
CA TRP A 62 18.01 -5.17 5.05
C TRP A 62 17.70 -4.56 6.42
N LYS A 63 18.45 -3.54 6.86
CA LYS A 63 18.18 -2.85 8.13
C LYS A 63 16.85 -2.11 8.12
N ILE A 64 16.50 -1.38 7.06
CA ILE A 64 15.18 -0.72 6.96
C ILE A 64 14.05 -1.75 7.10
N LYS A 65 14.23 -2.97 6.58
CA LYS A 65 13.23 -4.04 6.64
C LYS A 65 13.16 -4.76 7.98
N ASN A 66 14.29 -4.97 8.66
CA ASN A 66 14.39 -5.93 9.78
C ASN A 66 14.82 -5.32 11.11
N ASP A 67 15.41 -4.12 11.12
CA ASP A 67 15.80 -3.41 12.33
C ASP A 67 14.69 -2.43 12.74
N PRO A 68 14.03 -2.60 13.90
CA PRO A 68 12.91 -1.76 14.30
C PRO A 68 13.27 -0.27 14.43
N THR A 69 14.51 0.05 14.78
CA THR A 69 14.98 1.44 14.92
C THR A 69 15.08 2.10 13.56
N TRP A 70 15.74 1.43 12.61
CA TRP A 70 15.87 1.93 11.23
C TRP A 70 14.51 2.01 10.55
N GLN A 71 13.66 1.00 10.71
CA GLN A 71 12.31 1.01 10.15
C GLN A 71 11.48 2.17 10.69
N THR A 72 11.49 2.38 12.01
CA THR A 72 10.72 3.46 12.63
C THR A 72 11.24 4.83 12.21
N SER A 73 12.55 5.04 12.23
CA SER A 73 13.16 6.31 11.82
C SER A 73 12.93 6.61 10.34
N PHE A 74 13.06 5.61 9.47
CA PHE A 74 12.75 5.71 8.04
C PHE A 74 11.29 6.15 7.80
N LYS A 75 10.34 5.55 8.52
CA LYS A 75 8.91 5.82 8.35
C LYS A 75 8.42 7.13 9.00
N THR A 76 9.00 7.53 10.13
CA THR A 76 8.40 8.59 10.98
C THR A 76 9.21 9.88 11.05
N ASN A 77 10.47 9.90 10.60
CA ASN A 77 11.29 11.11 10.65
C ASN A 77 11.77 11.51 9.24
N PRO A 78 11.19 12.56 8.61
CA PRO A 78 11.51 12.94 7.24
C PRO A 78 12.93 13.50 7.06
N THR A 79 13.64 13.76 8.16
CA THR A 79 15.01 14.31 8.16
C THR A 79 16.03 13.36 8.79
N TRP A 80 15.65 12.09 9.00
CA TRP A 80 16.55 11.10 9.54
C TRP A 80 17.70 10.80 8.57
N SER A 81 18.90 10.65 9.12
CA SER A 81 20.10 10.27 8.39
C SER A 81 20.93 9.36 9.28
N GLU A 82 21.56 8.35 8.68
CA GLU A 82 22.40 7.39 9.39
C GLU A 82 23.53 6.90 8.48
N SER A 83 24.65 6.48 9.07
CA SER A 83 25.76 5.93 8.31
C SER A 83 26.33 4.65 8.91
N LEU A 84 26.84 3.78 8.06
CA LEU A 84 27.38 2.48 8.42
C LEU A 84 28.70 2.23 7.69
N LEU A 85 29.77 2.04 8.47
CA LEU A 85 31.08 1.65 7.96
C LEU A 85 31.33 0.17 8.22
N ARG A 86 31.66 -0.59 7.17
CA ARG A 86 32.12 -1.98 7.28
C ARG A 86 33.53 -2.12 6.74
N ASN A 87 34.45 -2.52 7.63
CA ASN A 87 35.84 -2.80 7.28
C ASN A 87 36.04 -4.29 7.01
N ASN A 88 36.72 -4.59 5.91
CA ASN A 88 37.10 -5.94 5.46
C ASN A 88 35.95 -6.95 5.46
N PRO A 89 34.76 -6.62 4.90
CA PRO A 89 33.60 -7.51 4.98
C PRO A 89 33.82 -8.82 4.22
N PHE A 90 34.54 -8.77 3.08
CA PHE A 90 34.79 -9.93 2.22
C PHE A 90 36.25 -10.00 1.72
N ILE A 91 36.88 -8.84 1.49
CA ILE A 91 38.22 -8.72 0.91
C ILE A 91 39.13 -7.95 1.90
N PRO A 92 40.38 -8.38 2.14
CA PRO A 92 41.33 -7.60 2.93
C PRO A 92 41.60 -6.22 2.33
N ASN A 93 41.82 -5.22 3.19
CA ASN A 93 42.04 -3.82 2.81
C ASN A 93 40.90 -3.23 1.96
N SER A 94 39.68 -3.68 2.23
CA SER A 94 38.47 -3.13 1.61
C SER A 94 37.52 -2.59 2.66
N TYR A 95 36.69 -1.64 2.27
CA TYR A 95 35.56 -1.22 3.09
C TYR A 95 34.44 -0.69 2.21
N TYR A 96 33.24 -0.63 2.78
CA TYR A 96 32.20 0.26 2.27
C TYR A 96 31.66 1.15 3.39
N LEU A 97 31.33 2.37 3.01
CA LEU A 97 30.59 3.33 3.82
C LEU A 97 29.23 3.53 3.17
N VAL A 98 28.17 3.20 3.88
CA VAL A 98 26.81 3.44 3.44
C VAL A 98 26.27 4.62 4.23
N SER A 99 25.64 5.55 3.53
CA SER A 99 24.84 6.62 4.14
C SER A 99 23.41 6.49 3.62
N ILE A 100 22.45 6.70 4.51
CA ILE A 100 21.04 6.84 4.16
C ILE A 100 20.58 8.21 4.63
N ASP A 101 19.88 8.91 3.75
CA ASP A 101 19.31 10.23 4.03
C ASP A 101 17.84 10.22 3.62
N ASN A 102 16.94 10.41 4.59
CA ASN A 102 15.53 10.59 4.29
C ASN A 102 15.33 11.89 3.50
N THR A 103 14.53 11.78 2.45
CA THR A 103 14.09 12.90 1.60
C THR A 103 12.61 13.23 1.81
N GLY A 104 11.88 12.32 2.46
CA GLY A 104 10.48 12.45 2.87
C GLY A 104 10.12 11.37 3.90
N LEU A 105 8.84 11.24 4.23
CA LEU A 105 8.36 10.14 5.06
C LEU A 105 8.39 8.84 4.25
N ALA A 106 9.09 7.82 4.78
CA ALA A 106 9.33 6.57 4.08
C ALA A 106 9.89 6.72 2.66
N GLU A 107 10.67 7.77 2.43
CA GLU A 107 11.43 8.03 1.21
C GLU A 107 12.86 8.42 1.57
N ALA A 108 13.85 7.74 1.01
CA ALA A 108 15.26 7.99 1.29
C ALA A 108 16.17 7.76 0.07
N GLU A 109 17.29 8.46 0.05
CA GLU A 109 18.43 8.16 -0.82
C GLU A 109 19.47 7.36 -0.03
N ILE A 110 19.90 6.22 -0.57
CA ILE A 110 21.00 5.42 -0.02
C ILE A 110 22.20 5.58 -0.94
N SER A 111 23.35 5.94 -0.38
CA SER A 111 24.63 6.05 -1.07
C SER A 111 25.64 5.10 -0.44
N SER A 112 26.23 4.21 -1.23
CA SER A 112 27.32 3.33 -0.81
C SER A 112 28.62 3.69 -1.54
N VAL A 113 29.65 4.02 -0.77
CA VAL A 113 31.02 4.24 -1.26
C VAL A 113 31.86 3.04 -0.87
N ALA A 114 32.31 2.28 -1.85
CA ALA A 114 33.21 1.14 -1.64
C ALA A 114 34.62 1.45 -2.14
N VAL A 115 35.61 0.98 -1.38
CA VAL A 115 37.02 1.14 -1.71
C VAL A 115 37.74 -0.18 -1.51
N ILE A 116 38.53 -0.59 -2.50
CA ILE A 116 39.49 -1.69 -2.38
C ILE A 116 40.88 -1.12 -2.62
N THR A 117 41.76 -1.29 -1.62
CA THR A 117 43.17 -0.89 -1.73
C THR A 117 44.06 -2.12 -1.84
N THR A 118 44.86 -2.15 -2.90
CA THR A 118 45.95 -3.12 -3.08
C THR A 118 47.30 -2.42 -3.00
N ASP A 119 48.39 -3.18 -2.89
CA ASP A 119 49.75 -2.63 -2.88
C ASP A 119 50.11 -1.85 -4.16
N ARG A 120 49.33 -2.00 -5.23
CA ARG A 120 49.61 -1.44 -6.57
C ARG A 120 48.59 -0.42 -7.05
N ALA A 121 47.36 -0.45 -6.54
CA ALA A 121 46.25 0.37 -7.00
C ALA A 121 45.16 0.49 -5.93
N SER A 122 44.41 1.59 -5.99
CA SER A 122 43.16 1.78 -5.25
C SER A 122 42.04 1.97 -6.27
N THR A 123 40.88 1.40 -6.00
CA THR A 123 39.66 1.52 -6.82
C THR A 123 38.53 1.97 -5.91
N GLN A 124 37.70 2.88 -6.41
CA GLN A 124 36.54 3.39 -5.68
C GLN A 124 35.30 3.32 -6.58
N ARG A 125 34.19 2.84 -6.01
CA ARG A 125 32.86 2.87 -6.64
C ARG A 125 31.89 3.58 -5.73
N ILE A 126 31.02 4.40 -6.31
CA ILE A 126 29.90 5.03 -5.61
C ILE A 126 28.62 4.55 -6.29
N VAL A 127 27.76 3.91 -5.51
CA VAL A 127 26.43 3.47 -5.95
C VAL A 127 25.38 4.24 -5.17
N LYS A 128 24.39 4.80 -5.86
CA LYS A 128 23.24 5.46 -5.25
C LYS A 128 21.94 4.83 -5.69
N THR A 129 20.98 4.79 -4.77
CA THR A 129 19.65 4.24 -5.02
C THR A 129 18.60 5.01 -4.21
N LYS A 130 17.43 5.28 -4.79
CA LYS A 130 16.30 5.84 -4.03
C LYS A 130 15.35 4.74 -3.61
N VAL A 131 14.97 4.77 -2.35
CA VAL A 131 14.05 3.82 -1.76
C VAL A 131 12.81 4.56 -1.30
N PHE A 132 11.65 4.03 -1.65
CA PHE A 132 10.41 4.50 -1.08
C PHE A 132 9.58 3.30 -0.63
N GLN A 133 8.84 3.52 0.43
CA GLN A 133 7.76 2.65 0.85
C GLN A 133 6.52 3.51 0.89
N ALA A 134 5.43 3.04 0.29
CA ALA A 134 4.15 3.67 0.52
C ALA A 134 3.81 3.47 2.00
N THR A 135 4.15 4.48 2.82
CA THR A 135 3.47 4.68 4.08
C THR A 135 2.12 5.23 3.71
N SER A 136 1.07 4.48 4.01
CA SER A 136 -0.20 5.11 4.32
C SER A 136 0.03 5.99 5.55
N GLU A 137 0.63 7.18 5.39
CA GLU A 137 0.00 8.32 6.05
C GLU A 137 -1.42 8.26 5.54
N SER A 138 -2.37 8.09 6.45
CA SER A 138 -3.75 7.87 6.09
C SER A 138 -4.19 9.11 5.32
N ALA A 139 -4.16 9.06 3.99
CA ALA A 139 -4.66 10.14 3.13
C ALA A 139 -6.14 10.43 3.40
N ILE A 140 -6.77 9.61 4.24
CA ILE A 140 -8.15 9.62 4.68
C ILE A 140 -8.25 10.15 6.13
N ASP A 141 -7.26 10.91 6.60
CA ASP A 141 -7.38 11.67 7.84
C ASP A 141 -8.54 12.67 7.72
N ASP A 142 -9.39 12.67 8.75
CA ASP A 142 -10.64 13.45 8.82
C ASP A 142 -11.70 13.07 7.79
N VAL A 143 -11.56 11.94 7.09
CA VAL A 143 -12.57 11.47 6.13
C VAL A 143 -13.37 10.33 6.74
N VAL A 144 -14.65 10.61 7.01
CA VAL A 144 -15.59 9.67 7.61
C VAL A 144 -16.24 8.76 6.58
N MET A 145 -16.44 9.26 5.36
CA MET A 145 -16.99 8.50 4.25
C MET A 145 -16.03 8.62 3.07
N TYR A 146 -15.55 7.48 2.60
CA TYR A 146 -14.64 7.41 1.47
C TYR A 146 -15.23 6.51 0.38
N THR A 147 -15.12 6.96 -0.87
CA THR A 147 -15.35 6.10 -2.04
C THR A 147 -14.24 6.19 -3.07
N ASP A 148 -13.84 5.03 -3.61
CA ASP A 148 -12.86 4.95 -4.71
C ASP A 148 -13.46 5.25 -6.09
N ASP A 149 -14.78 5.13 -6.21
CA ASP A 149 -15.56 5.45 -7.39
C ASP A 149 -16.46 6.64 -7.05
N SER A 150 -17.78 6.46 -6.95
CA SER A 150 -18.75 7.55 -6.79
C SER A 150 -19.62 7.42 -5.53
N MET A 151 -20.18 8.53 -5.07
CA MET A 151 -21.23 8.58 -4.05
C MET A 151 -22.54 9.05 -4.66
N THR A 152 -23.56 8.18 -4.68
CA THR A 152 -24.90 8.52 -5.18
C THR A 152 -25.92 8.57 -4.04
N TYR A 153 -26.63 9.68 -3.94
CA TYR A 153 -27.69 9.92 -2.96
C TYR A 153 -29.02 10.20 -3.66
N PHE A 154 -30.04 9.41 -3.37
CA PHE A 154 -31.39 9.56 -3.93
C PHE A 154 -32.44 9.55 -2.82
N GLY A 155 -33.08 10.70 -2.57
CA GLY A 155 -34.01 10.86 -1.44
C GLY A 155 -33.35 10.99 -0.06
N ALA A 156 -32.01 10.94 -0.01
CA ALA A 156 -31.28 10.69 1.21
C ALA A 156 -31.29 11.88 2.17
N ASN A 157 -31.31 11.62 3.48
CA ASN A 157 -31.12 12.64 4.51
C ASN A 157 -29.87 12.30 5.32
N LEU A 158 -28.72 12.79 4.89
CA LEU A 158 -27.41 12.53 5.50
C LEU A 158 -27.03 13.68 6.44
N GLU A 159 -26.65 13.33 7.66
CA GLU A 159 -26.06 14.24 8.64
C GLU A 159 -24.71 13.67 9.09
N VAL A 160 -23.61 14.32 8.68
CA VAL A 160 -22.25 14.02 9.16
C VAL A 160 -21.88 15.06 10.21
N GLN A 161 -21.86 14.68 11.48
CA GLN A 161 -21.67 15.64 12.58
C GLN A 161 -20.20 16.01 12.79
N THR A 162 -19.29 15.11 12.43
CA THR A 162 -17.83 15.31 12.49
C THR A 162 -17.17 14.61 11.31
N GLY A 163 -16.10 15.21 10.79
CA GLY A 163 -15.35 14.71 9.64
C GLY A 163 -15.92 15.16 8.29
N SER A 164 -15.20 14.76 7.25
CA SER A 164 -15.38 15.11 5.85
C SER A 164 -15.81 13.89 5.03
N ILE A 165 -16.35 14.12 3.83
CA ILE A 165 -16.60 13.06 2.85
C ILE A 165 -15.68 13.24 1.64
N PHE A 166 -15.22 12.12 1.09
CA PHE A 166 -14.29 12.12 -0.04
C PHE A 166 -14.66 11.06 -1.08
N THR A 167 -14.59 11.42 -2.35
CA THR A 167 -14.75 10.50 -3.47
C THR A 167 -13.72 10.75 -4.58
N ASN A 168 -13.19 9.67 -5.16
CA ASN A 168 -12.28 9.73 -6.31
C ASN A 168 -12.99 10.04 -7.63
N ASN A 169 -14.32 10.05 -7.67
CA ASN A 169 -15.09 10.45 -8.85
C ASN A 169 -16.13 11.52 -8.48
N ASP A 170 -17.42 11.19 -8.51
CA ASP A 170 -18.52 12.15 -8.40
C ASP A 170 -19.31 12.00 -7.09
N ILE A 171 -19.76 13.15 -6.55
CA ILE A 171 -20.84 13.20 -5.56
C ILE A 171 -22.12 13.60 -6.26
N GLU A 172 -23.13 12.73 -6.27
CA GLU A 172 -24.42 12.98 -6.90
C GLU A 172 -25.56 13.03 -5.87
N ALA A 173 -26.20 14.18 -5.71
CA ALA A 173 -27.34 14.37 -4.83
C ALA A 173 -28.63 14.63 -5.63
N ASN A 174 -29.51 13.63 -5.69
CA ASN A 174 -30.71 13.61 -6.52
C ASN A 174 -32.00 13.45 -5.71
N PHE A 175 -33.15 13.84 -6.28
CA PHE A 175 -34.49 13.53 -5.75
C PHE A 175 -34.69 13.93 -4.28
N TYR A 176 -34.70 15.22 -3.96
CA TYR A 176 -34.91 15.70 -2.59
C TYR A 176 -33.89 15.21 -1.55
N SER A 177 -32.69 14.77 -1.97
CA SER A 177 -31.59 14.52 -1.04
C SER A 177 -31.16 15.79 -0.30
N ILE A 178 -30.95 15.68 1.01
CA ILE A 178 -30.42 16.70 1.91
C ILE A 178 -29.15 16.11 2.53
N LEU A 179 -28.00 16.69 2.21
CA LEU A 179 -26.70 16.29 2.76
C LEU A 179 -26.16 17.45 3.59
N ASP A 180 -25.99 17.25 4.89
CA ASP A 180 -25.39 18.20 5.83
C ASP A 180 -24.09 17.59 6.37
N ILE A 181 -22.97 18.21 6.03
CA ILE A 181 -21.63 17.69 6.30
C ILE A 181 -20.87 18.72 7.12
N ALA A 182 -20.51 18.40 8.36
CA ALA A 182 -19.80 19.33 9.22
C ALA A 182 -18.41 19.72 8.70
N GLY A 183 -17.71 18.77 8.08
CA GLY A 183 -16.41 18.97 7.43
C GLY A 183 -16.52 19.31 5.94
N ASP A 184 -15.53 18.91 5.17
CA ASP A 184 -15.47 19.17 3.74
C ASP A 184 -16.20 18.10 2.92
N ALA A 185 -16.72 18.48 1.75
CA ALA A 185 -17.18 17.55 0.73
C ALA A 185 -16.27 17.66 -0.48
N SER A 186 -15.49 16.60 -0.73
CA SER A 186 -14.45 16.59 -1.74
C SER A 186 -14.69 15.49 -2.77
N ALA A 187 -14.67 15.85 -4.04
CA ALA A 187 -14.80 14.95 -5.19
C ALA A 187 -13.69 15.27 -6.19
N VAL A 188 -13.00 14.27 -6.73
CA VAL A 188 -11.95 14.55 -7.73
C VAL A 188 -12.54 15.07 -9.05
N ASP A 189 -13.69 14.57 -9.49
CA ASP A 189 -14.37 15.05 -10.71
C ASP A 189 -15.44 16.09 -10.35
N GLN A 190 -16.70 15.70 -10.09
CA GLN A 190 -17.79 16.68 -9.91
C GLN A 190 -18.62 16.49 -8.65
N ILE A 191 -19.13 17.61 -8.15
CA ILE A 191 -20.21 17.63 -7.17
C ILE A 191 -21.49 18.08 -7.88
N ASN A 192 -22.42 17.15 -8.09
CA ASN A 192 -23.66 17.33 -8.84
C ASN A 192 -24.88 17.29 -7.91
N VAL A 193 -25.42 18.47 -7.59
CA VAL A 193 -26.61 18.61 -6.73
C VAL A 193 -27.82 19.01 -7.58
N SER A 194 -28.85 18.16 -7.60
CA SER A 194 -30.10 18.44 -8.32
C SER A 194 -30.82 19.66 -7.74
N TRP A 195 -31.62 20.36 -8.56
CA TRP A 195 -32.37 21.55 -8.12
C TRP A 195 -33.39 21.29 -6.99
N THR A 196 -33.72 20.02 -6.74
CA THR A 196 -34.57 19.59 -5.63
C THR A 196 -33.80 19.22 -4.36
N SER A 197 -32.48 19.20 -4.42
CA SER A 197 -31.59 18.70 -3.37
C SER A 197 -30.71 19.80 -2.79
N SER A 198 -30.08 19.54 -1.66
CA SER A 198 -29.09 20.42 -1.03
C SER A 198 -27.89 19.62 -0.53
N LEU A 199 -26.72 20.24 -0.63
CA LEU A 199 -25.48 19.78 -0.01
C LEU A 199 -24.87 21.00 0.69
N GLU A 200 -24.76 20.92 2.01
CA GLU A 200 -24.08 21.91 2.86
C GLU A 200 -22.83 21.26 3.44
N ALA A 201 -21.69 21.94 3.30
CA ALA A 201 -20.40 21.51 3.80
C ALA A 201 -19.54 22.73 4.17
N ALA A 202 -18.49 22.54 4.97
CA ALA A 202 -17.55 23.60 5.30
C ALA A 202 -16.86 24.15 4.04
N THR A 203 -16.38 23.26 3.18
CA THR A 203 -15.92 23.58 1.83
C THR A 203 -16.36 22.51 0.82
N LEU A 204 -16.47 22.93 -0.45
CA LEU A 204 -16.70 22.04 -1.59
C LEU A 204 -15.46 22.08 -2.47
N ASN A 205 -14.87 20.91 -2.74
CA ASN A 205 -13.65 20.79 -3.55
C ASN A 205 -13.91 19.79 -4.69
N ALA A 206 -13.89 20.26 -5.95
CA ALA A 206 -14.10 19.47 -7.16
C ALA A 206 -13.67 20.25 -8.42
N ASP A 207 -13.71 19.65 -9.61
CA ASP A 207 -13.43 20.38 -10.86
C ASP A 207 -14.43 21.53 -11.08
N ASN A 208 -15.70 21.30 -10.72
CA ASN A 208 -16.74 22.35 -10.74
C ASN A 208 -16.77 23.22 -9.47
N TYR A 209 -15.94 22.91 -8.46
CA TYR A 209 -15.74 23.68 -7.22
C TYR A 209 -14.24 23.75 -6.85
N PRO A 210 -13.40 24.48 -7.61
CA PRO A 210 -11.95 24.36 -7.48
C PRO A 210 -11.38 24.89 -6.14
N PRO A 211 -10.28 24.31 -5.64
CA PRO A 211 -9.43 23.31 -6.32
C PRO A 211 -9.97 21.88 -6.19
N ALA A 212 -9.89 21.10 -7.27
CA ALA A 212 -10.12 19.66 -7.21
C ALA A 212 -9.01 18.98 -6.39
N PRO A 213 -9.35 18.04 -5.49
CA PRO A 213 -8.36 17.26 -4.75
C PRO A 213 -7.64 16.25 -5.66
N GLU A 214 -6.51 15.72 -5.19
CA GLU A 214 -5.86 14.58 -5.84
C GLU A 214 -6.56 13.28 -5.47
N THR A 215 -6.47 12.26 -6.34
CA THR A 215 -7.01 10.93 -6.06
C THR A 215 -6.31 10.30 -4.86
N ILE A 216 -7.08 9.68 -3.98
CA ILE A 216 -6.59 8.96 -2.80
C ILE A 216 -6.76 7.46 -3.06
N ALA A 217 -5.80 6.62 -2.69
CA ALA A 217 -5.99 5.17 -2.84
C ALA A 217 -6.90 4.62 -1.72
N MET A 218 -7.85 3.76 -2.08
CA MET A 218 -8.66 3.05 -1.09
C MET A 218 -7.77 2.19 -0.17
N PRO A 219 -7.96 2.22 1.16
CA PRO A 219 -7.18 1.38 2.06
C PRO A 219 -7.49 -0.08 1.79
N GLY A 220 -6.44 -0.88 1.59
CA GLY A 220 -6.55 -2.33 1.50
C GLY A 220 -6.72 -2.93 2.89
N ILE A 221 -7.62 -3.92 3.01
CA ILE A 221 -7.73 -4.78 4.20
C ILE A 221 -7.30 -6.19 3.80
N ASP A 222 -6.40 -6.79 4.58
CA ASP A 222 -6.06 -8.21 4.44
C ASP A 222 -7.10 -9.08 5.16
N PHE A 223 -7.99 -9.69 4.38
CA PHE A 223 -9.05 -10.53 4.91
C PHE A 223 -8.56 -11.95 5.26
N ASP A 224 -7.82 -12.62 4.36
CA ASP A 224 -7.54 -14.05 4.46
C ASP A 224 -6.20 -14.51 3.89
N SER A 225 -5.21 -13.62 3.77
CA SER A 225 -3.86 -14.03 3.39
C SER A 225 -3.23 -14.95 4.45
N ALA A 226 -2.04 -15.48 4.13
CA ALA A 226 -1.23 -16.25 5.05
C ALA A 226 -0.56 -15.41 6.16
N ASP A 227 -0.67 -14.07 6.12
CA ASP A 227 -0.14 -13.19 7.17
C ASP A 227 -0.86 -13.44 8.51
N PRO A 228 -0.13 -13.61 9.63
CA PRO A 228 -0.75 -13.77 10.95
C PRO A 228 -1.71 -12.65 11.36
N ASN A 229 -1.62 -11.47 10.73
CA ASN A 229 -2.47 -10.31 10.99
C ASN A 229 -3.67 -10.20 10.03
N SER A 230 -3.88 -11.16 9.12
CA SER A 230 -5.11 -11.19 8.31
C SER A 230 -6.33 -11.42 9.19
N TYR A 231 -7.48 -10.84 8.84
CA TYR A 231 -8.69 -10.94 9.67
C TYR A 231 -9.14 -12.38 9.94
N LYS A 232 -8.89 -13.30 8.99
CA LYS A 232 -9.16 -14.72 9.16
C LYS A 232 -8.26 -15.38 10.19
N ASN A 233 -6.99 -14.97 10.28
CA ASN A 233 -6.04 -15.49 11.26
C ASN A 233 -6.22 -14.85 12.64
N LEU A 234 -6.74 -13.63 12.70
CA LEU A 234 -7.13 -12.93 13.93
C LEU A 234 -8.51 -13.33 14.47
N ALA A 235 -9.33 -14.02 13.68
CA ALA A 235 -10.69 -14.36 14.04
C ALA A 235 -10.78 -15.27 15.26
N ASP A 236 -11.62 -14.88 16.22
CA ASP A 236 -12.00 -15.72 17.37
C ASP A 236 -12.92 -16.87 16.93
N ASN A 237 -13.80 -16.59 15.98
CA ASN A 237 -14.76 -17.55 15.44
C ASN A 237 -14.73 -17.54 13.91
N ILE A 238 -14.72 -18.73 13.31
CA ILE A 238 -14.77 -18.90 11.86
C ILE A 238 -15.94 -19.82 11.51
N TYR A 239 -16.83 -19.33 10.65
CA TYR A 239 -18.00 -20.06 10.15
C TYR A 239 -17.99 -20.13 8.63
N THR A 240 -18.64 -21.14 8.07
CA THR A 240 -19.17 -21.11 6.71
C THR A 240 -20.49 -20.34 6.67
N SER A 241 -20.95 -19.91 5.49
CA SER A 241 -22.28 -19.30 5.36
C SER A 241 -23.40 -20.16 5.95
N SER A 242 -23.35 -21.49 5.76
CA SER A 242 -24.38 -22.39 6.29
C SER A 242 -24.36 -22.45 7.80
N GLU A 243 -23.18 -22.53 8.41
CA GLU A 243 -23.06 -22.59 9.87
C GLU A 243 -23.50 -21.27 10.51
N PHE A 244 -23.20 -20.13 9.89
CA PHE A 244 -23.67 -18.83 10.38
C PHE A 244 -25.19 -18.67 10.21
N ASP A 245 -25.76 -19.14 9.10
CA ASP A 245 -27.22 -19.16 8.90
C ASP A 245 -27.92 -20.03 9.95
N ASP A 246 -27.37 -21.21 10.25
CA ASP A 246 -27.89 -22.09 11.30
C ASP A 246 -27.83 -21.44 12.70
N LEU A 247 -26.83 -20.60 12.97
CA LEU A 247 -26.73 -19.83 14.24
C LEU A 247 -27.83 -18.77 14.34
N LEU A 248 -28.09 -18.04 13.26
CA LEU A 248 -29.18 -17.08 13.18
C LEU A 248 -30.53 -17.79 13.35
N ASP A 249 -30.78 -18.86 12.61
CA ASP A 249 -32.02 -19.64 12.68
C ASP A 249 -32.25 -20.26 14.07
N GLY A 250 -31.17 -20.61 14.78
CA GLY A 250 -31.21 -21.13 16.14
C GLY A 250 -31.52 -20.09 17.22
N THR A 251 -31.28 -18.80 16.96
CA THR A 251 -31.44 -17.72 17.95
C THR A 251 -32.01 -16.44 17.33
N SER A 252 -33.19 -16.00 17.79
CA SER A 252 -33.79 -14.74 17.30
C SER A 252 -32.99 -13.50 17.69
N ASN A 253 -32.17 -13.58 18.74
CA ASN A 253 -31.25 -12.52 19.15
C ASN A 253 -29.85 -13.13 19.28
N LEU A 254 -29.07 -13.05 18.20
CA LEU A 254 -27.71 -13.58 18.16
C LEU A 254 -26.76 -12.49 18.68
N ILE A 255 -25.93 -12.85 19.67
CA ILE A 255 -24.85 -12.00 20.17
C ILE A 255 -23.54 -12.73 19.87
N ILE A 256 -22.62 -12.04 19.19
CA ILE A 256 -21.28 -12.54 18.91
C ILE A 256 -20.25 -11.57 19.49
N ASP A 257 -19.18 -12.13 20.06
CA ASP A 257 -18.08 -11.39 20.68
C ASP A 257 -16.79 -11.60 19.90
N GLY A 258 -15.93 -10.58 19.87
CA GLY A 258 -14.64 -10.64 19.20
C GLY A 258 -14.74 -10.50 17.67
N ILE A 259 -13.76 -11.05 16.95
CA ILE A 259 -13.72 -11.07 15.49
C ILE A 259 -14.40 -12.35 15.01
N THR A 260 -15.53 -12.22 14.33
CA THR A 260 -16.24 -13.33 13.69
C THR A 260 -16.06 -13.27 12.18
N TYR A 261 -15.46 -14.32 11.62
CA TYR A 261 -15.19 -14.46 10.19
C TYR A 261 -16.13 -15.46 9.53
N VAL A 262 -16.86 -15.05 8.50
CA VAL A 262 -17.74 -15.91 7.71
C VAL A 262 -17.16 -16.13 6.32
N THR A 263 -16.84 -17.38 6.02
CA THR A 263 -16.43 -17.83 4.69
C THR A 263 -17.65 -17.98 3.78
N GLY A 264 -18.02 -16.86 3.17
CA GLY A 264 -19.12 -16.74 2.19
C GLY A 264 -20.02 -15.55 2.49
N ASN A 265 -21.27 -15.61 2.03
CA ASN A 265 -22.26 -14.57 2.28
C ASN A 265 -22.83 -14.67 3.71
N ILE A 266 -23.31 -13.54 4.21
CA ILE A 266 -24.12 -13.41 5.42
C ILE A 266 -25.46 -12.79 5.01
N ASP A 267 -26.56 -13.46 5.38
CA ASP A 267 -27.92 -12.98 5.11
C ASP A 267 -28.67 -12.87 6.45
N ILE A 268 -28.79 -11.65 6.98
CA ILE A 268 -29.54 -11.38 8.20
C ILE A 268 -31.00 -11.17 7.82
N LYS A 269 -31.79 -12.24 8.01
CA LYS A 269 -33.20 -12.33 7.63
C LYS A 269 -34.10 -11.65 8.65
N LYS A 270 -35.35 -11.39 8.25
CA LYS A 270 -36.42 -10.93 9.15
C LYS A 270 -36.58 -11.84 10.38
N GLY A 271 -36.86 -11.23 11.53
CA GLY A 271 -37.07 -11.93 12.80
C GLY A 271 -35.79 -12.26 13.57
N HIS A 272 -34.65 -11.81 13.06
CA HIS A 272 -33.34 -11.98 13.70
C HIS A 272 -32.75 -10.62 14.04
N ASN A 273 -32.28 -10.47 15.26
CA ASN A 273 -31.51 -9.33 15.71
C ASN A 273 -30.08 -9.78 15.95
N LEU A 274 -29.13 -9.03 15.38
CA LEU A 274 -27.71 -9.33 15.52
C LEU A 274 -27.02 -8.25 16.35
N THR A 275 -26.31 -8.67 17.39
CA THR A 275 -25.40 -7.81 18.15
C THR A 275 -23.97 -8.32 17.98
N VAL A 276 -23.07 -7.46 17.52
CA VAL A 276 -21.65 -7.76 17.31
C VAL A 276 -20.83 -6.93 18.28
N ASN A 277 -20.23 -7.55 19.29
CA ASN A 277 -19.31 -6.91 20.22
C ASN A 277 -17.86 -7.10 19.73
N GLY A 278 -17.54 -6.42 18.64
CA GLY A 278 -16.29 -6.61 17.89
C GLY A 278 -16.54 -6.43 16.40
N MET A 279 -15.98 -7.31 15.58
CA MET A 279 -16.01 -7.18 14.13
C MET A 279 -16.66 -8.38 13.45
N LEU A 280 -17.53 -8.12 12.48
CA LEU A 280 -18.09 -9.11 11.57
C LEU A 280 -17.41 -9.02 10.21
N VAL A 281 -16.78 -10.10 9.78
CA VAL A 281 -16.00 -10.17 8.53
C VAL A 281 -16.62 -11.20 7.59
N ALA A 282 -16.78 -10.88 6.31
CA ALA A 282 -17.29 -11.82 5.31
C ALA A 282 -16.46 -11.86 4.02
N ASP A 283 -16.24 -13.05 3.48
CA ASP A 283 -15.70 -13.23 2.12
C ASP A 283 -16.69 -12.81 1.04
N GLY A 284 -17.98 -13.02 1.30
CA GLY A 284 -19.09 -12.76 0.40
C GLY A 284 -19.89 -11.53 0.81
N ASN A 285 -21.10 -11.39 0.29
CA ASN A 285 -21.94 -10.24 0.59
C ASN A 285 -22.47 -10.28 2.03
N ILE A 286 -22.75 -9.12 2.61
CA ILE A 286 -23.50 -8.99 3.86
C ILE A 286 -24.80 -8.29 3.53
N ASN A 287 -25.91 -9.02 3.64
CA ASN A 287 -27.25 -8.51 3.36
C ASN A 287 -28.06 -8.44 4.65
N LEU A 288 -28.65 -7.28 4.93
CA LEU A 288 -29.56 -7.06 6.05
C LEU A 288 -30.89 -6.55 5.49
N GLY A 289 -32.01 -7.16 5.89
CA GLY A 289 -33.33 -6.59 5.59
C GLY A 289 -33.69 -6.51 4.10
N THR A 290 -33.15 -7.41 3.26
CA THR A 290 -33.40 -7.39 1.80
C THR A 290 -34.71 -8.08 1.38
N SER A 291 -35.30 -8.90 2.25
CA SER A 291 -36.54 -9.63 1.95
C SER A 291 -37.77 -8.96 2.55
N PHE A 292 -38.79 -8.70 1.72
CA PHE A 292 -40.10 -8.20 2.17
C PHE A 292 -40.88 -9.26 2.98
N TRP A 293 -40.82 -10.51 2.52
CA TRP A 293 -41.59 -11.62 3.09
C TRP A 293 -40.76 -12.39 4.12
N PRO A 294 -41.40 -12.89 5.19
CA PRO A 294 -42.79 -12.64 5.57
C PRO A 294 -43.02 -11.24 6.17
N PHE A 295 -44.06 -10.51 5.73
CA PHE A 295 -44.30 -9.13 6.18
C PHE A 295 -44.78 -9.02 7.63
N TRP A 296 -45.26 -10.13 8.23
CA TRP A 296 -45.73 -10.19 9.61
C TRP A 296 -44.62 -10.51 10.62
N VAL A 297 -43.40 -10.77 10.15
CA VAL A 297 -42.21 -10.91 11.00
C VAL A 297 -41.52 -9.55 11.03
N SER A 298 -41.00 -9.19 12.21
CA SER A 298 -40.23 -7.97 12.39
C SER A 298 -39.05 -7.91 11.42
N ASN A 299 -38.66 -6.71 11.03
CA ASN A 299 -37.43 -6.54 10.30
C ASN A 299 -36.25 -6.85 11.25
N PRO A 300 -35.07 -7.18 10.71
CA PRO A 300 -33.90 -7.41 11.53
C PRO A 300 -33.29 -6.10 12.02
N ASP A 301 -32.81 -6.13 13.28
CA ASP A 301 -31.97 -5.09 13.87
C ASP A 301 -30.48 -5.49 13.80
N LEU A 302 -29.61 -4.49 13.73
CA LEU A 302 -28.16 -4.67 13.77
C LEU A 302 -27.50 -3.67 14.71
N PHE A 303 -26.82 -4.19 15.73
CA PHE A 303 -26.04 -3.41 16.68
C PHE A 303 -24.59 -3.86 16.65
N VAL A 304 -23.65 -2.94 16.45
CA VAL A 304 -22.22 -3.22 16.53
C VAL A 304 -21.61 -2.33 17.59
N ASN A 305 -20.94 -2.92 18.58
CA ASN A 305 -20.37 -2.22 19.72
C ASN A 305 -18.84 -2.25 19.65
N SER A 306 -18.19 -1.11 19.90
CA SER A 306 -16.74 -1.01 20.08
C SER A 306 -16.37 -1.29 21.54
N ASN A 307 -15.51 -2.30 21.77
CA ASN A 307 -14.97 -2.62 23.10
C ASN A 307 -13.71 -1.81 23.48
N GLY A 308 -13.41 -0.76 22.73
CA GLY A 308 -12.36 0.23 23.05
C GLY A 308 -10.96 -0.06 22.50
N SER A 309 -10.39 -1.26 22.67
CA SER A 309 -9.06 -1.59 22.12
C SER A 309 -9.08 -2.41 20.84
N ASP A 310 -10.12 -3.21 20.66
CA ASP A 310 -10.16 -4.22 19.59
C ASP A 310 -10.84 -3.66 18.34
N PRO A 311 -10.61 -4.23 17.14
CA PRO A 311 -11.33 -3.85 15.94
C PRO A 311 -12.84 -4.03 16.13
N SER A 312 -13.62 -3.08 15.59
CA SER A 312 -15.06 -3.19 15.55
C SER A 312 -15.62 -2.71 14.22
N GLY A 313 -16.77 -3.26 13.84
CA GLY A 313 -17.44 -2.91 12.59
C GLY A 313 -17.92 -4.10 11.77
N ILE A 314 -18.21 -3.84 10.51
CA ILE A 314 -18.68 -4.82 9.54
C ILE A 314 -17.91 -4.63 8.26
N ILE A 315 -17.18 -5.65 7.85
CA ILE A 315 -16.31 -5.58 6.69
C ILE A 315 -16.51 -6.76 5.74
N THR A 316 -16.40 -6.51 4.44
CA THR A 316 -16.51 -7.56 3.41
C THR A 316 -15.64 -7.30 2.19
N LYS A 317 -15.19 -8.38 1.55
CA LYS A 317 -14.54 -8.34 0.22
C LYS A 317 -15.48 -7.97 -0.93
N ARG A 318 -16.80 -7.97 -0.70
CA ARG A 318 -17.79 -7.74 -1.75
C ARG A 318 -18.71 -6.58 -1.37
N LYS A 319 -19.99 -6.86 -1.15
CA LYS A 319 -21.04 -5.86 -1.01
C LYS A 319 -21.68 -5.90 0.37
N ILE A 320 -22.02 -4.73 0.90
CA ILE A 320 -22.93 -4.60 2.03
C ILE A 320 -24.24 -4.00 1.52
N VAL A 321 -25.36 -4.64 1.84
CA VAL A 321 -26.69 -4.16 1.48
C VAL A 321 -27.51 -4.03 2.75
N PHE A 322 -27.76 -2.80 3.17
CA PHE A 322 -28.78 -2.45 4.16
C PHE A 322 -30.08 -2.19 3.41
N GLY A 323 -30.96 -3.19 3.36
CA GLY A 323 -32.18 -3.18 2.55
C GLY A 323 -33.35 -2.48 3.23
N PHE A 324 -34.38 -2.14 2.43
CA PHE A 324 -35.58 -1.42 2.86
C PHE A 324 -36.37 -2.03 4.04
N PHE A 325 -36.12 -3.29 4.36
CA PHE A 325 -36.79 -4.02 5.42
C PHE A 325 -35.83 -4.34 6.56
N SER A 326 -34.93 -3.43 6.91
CA SER A 326 -34.17 -3.39 8.17
C SER A 326 -34.79 -2.40 9.15
N ASP A 327 -34.80 -2.72 10.44
CA ASP A 327 -35.21 -1.78 11.50
C ASP A 327 -34.00 -0.98 11.98
N ASP A 328 -33.65 -1.00 13.27
CA ASP A 328 -32.60 -0.14 13.82
C ASP A 328 -31.20 -0.65 13.44
N ILE A 329 -30.38 0.22 12.86
CA ILE A 329 -28.97 -0.05 12.55
C ILE A 329 -28.11 0.95 13.30
N GLN A 330 -27.30 0.47 14.24
CA GLN A 330 -26.35 1.26 15.02
C GLN A 330 -24.99 0.59 14.99
N ILE A 331 -23.98 1.28 14.46
CA ILE A 331 -22.64 0.71 14.28
C ILE A 331 -21.59 1.62 14.92
N ASP A 332 -20.94 1.14 15.97
CA ASP A 332 -19.71 1.71 16.52
C ASP A 332 -18.50 0.96 15.92
N GLY A 333 -18.05 1.36 14.74
CA GLY A 333 -17.08 0.58 13.98
C GLY A 333 -16.75 1.10 12.59
N LEU A 334 -15.85 0.39 11.91
CA LEU A 334 -15.61 0.56 10.47
C LEU A 334 -16.66 -0.22 9.67
N VAL A 335 -17.34 0.45 8.74
CA VAL A 335 -18.14 -0.19 7.70
C VAL A 335 -17.32 -0.20 6.42
N TYR A 336 -16.93 -1.39 5.96
CA TYR A 336 -16.05 -1.52 4.79
C TYR A 336 -16.58 -2.53 3.78
N ALA A 337 -16.65 -2.15 2.51
CA ALA A 337 -16.94 -3.08 1.43
C ALA A 337 -16.04 -2.83 0.24
N ALA A 338 -15.23 -3.81 -0.16
CA ALA A 338 -14.28 -3.63 -1.26
C ALA A 338 -14.94 -3.35 -2.62
N ASP A 339 -16.24 -3.67 -2.78
CA ASP A 339 -16.98 -3.41 -4.03
C ASP A 339 -18.06 -2.33 -3.88
N GLU A 340 -19.07 -2.55 -3.02
CA GLU A 340 -20.22 -1.64 -2.98
C GLU A 340 -20.94 -1.64 -1.63
N ILE A 341 -21.36 -0.46 -1.18
CA ILE A 341 -22.32 -0.31 -0.09
C ILE A 341 -23.61 0.27 -0.65
N ILE A 342 -24.72 -0.42 -0.37
CA ILE A 342 -26.07 0.05 -0.68
C ILE A 342 -26.82 0.24 0.63
N ILE A 343 -27.23 1.47 0.90
CA ILE A 343 -28.13 1.81 2.01
C ILE A 343 -29.49 2.11 1.40
N SER A 344 -30.53 1.43 1.86
CA SER A 344 -31.90 1.59 1.41
C SER A 344 -32.82 1.60 2.62
N SER A 345 -33.39 2.76 2.94
CA SER A 345 -34.30 2.93 4.08
C SER A 345 -35.52 3.76 3.66
N ILE A 346 -36.60 3.64 4.41
CA ILE A 346 -37.80 4.48 4.25
C ILE A 346 -38.19 5.09 5.61
N PHE A 347 -37.94 4.39 6.72
CA PHE A 347 -38.46 4.76 8.03
C PHE A 347 -37.48 4.54 9.19
N THR A 348 -36.29 4.03 8.94
CA THR A 348 -35.41 3.54 10.00
C THR A 348 -34.12 4.35 10.04
N GLY A 349 -33.78 4.80 11.25
CA GLY A 349 -32.59 5.61 11.48
C GLY A 349 -31.34 4.74 11.43
N TYR A 350 -30.34 5.23 10.69
CA TYR A 350 -29.03 4.60 10.65
C TYR A 350 -28.06 5.48 11.44
N GLY A 351 -27.39 4.90 12.43
CA GLY A 351 -26.34 5.55 13.21
C GLY A 351 -25.00 4.87 12.97
N LEU A 352 -23.98 5.65 12.65
CA LEU A 352 -22.59 5.18 12.54
C LEU A 352 -21.67 6.10 13.32
N ASN A 353 -20.87 5.52 14.20
CA ASN A 353 -19.76 6.17 14.86
C ASN A 353 -18.48 5.41 14.51
N GLY A 354 -17.65 6.00 13.64
CA GLY A 354 -16.52 5.33 13.01
C GLY A 354 -16.32 5.87 11.60
N GLY A 355 -16.31 4.99 10.60
CA GLY A 355 -16.15 5.38 9.20
C GLY A 355 -16.76 4.39 8.21
N LEU A 356 -17.04 4.85 7.00
CA LEU A 356 -17.67 4.07 5.92
C LEU A 356 -16.83 4.17 4.65
N TYR A 357 -16.10 3.10 4.31
CA TYR A 357 -15.19 3.06 3.16
C TYR A 357 -15.63 2.00 2.16
N THR A 358 -15.79 2.37 0.91
CA THR A 358 -16.15 1.42 -0.15
C THR A 358 -15.61 1.84 -1.51
N ARG A 359 -15.72 0.98 -2.52
CA ARG A 359 -15.45 1.42 -3.89
C ARG A 359 -16.63 2.27 -4.39
N ASN A 360 -17.86 1.79 -4.32
CA ASN A 360 -19.06 2.54 -4.73
C ASN A 360 -20.10 2.66 -3.61
N LEU A 361 -20.67 3.84 -3.39
CA LEU A 361 -21.73 4.07 -2.40
C LEU A 361 -23.03 4.49 -3.09
N SER A 362 -24.13 3.80 -2.75
CA SER A 362 -25.47 4.21 -3.13
C SER A 362 -26.40 4.29 -1.92
N VAL A 363 -27.00 5.47 -1.70
CA VAL A 363 -27.96 5.73 -0.63
C VAL A 363 -29.32 6.04 -1.23
N TYR A 364 -30.25 5.11 -1.09
CA TYR A 364 -31.67 5.20 -1.46
C TYR A 364 -32.51 5.30 -0.19
N ASP A 365 -32.38 6.40 0.53
CA ASP A 365 -33.17 6.64 1.73
C ASP A 365 -34.36 7.56 1.38
N PHE A 366 -35.55 7.33 1.93
CA PHE A 366 -36.71 8.20 1.73
C PHE A 366 -37.00 8.98 3.02
N TRP A 367 -36.09 9.90 3.34
CA TRP A 367 -36.16 10.84 4.46
C TRP A 367 -35.90 10.29 5.87
N ALA A 368 -35.44 9.04 6.03
CA ALA A 368 -34.89 8.64 7.32
C ALA A 368 -33.50 9.27 7.50
N PRO A 369 -33.15 9.75 8.72
CA PRO A 369 -31.85 10.35 8.95
C PRO A 369 -30.75 9.28 9.02
N LEU A 370 -29.71 9.49 8.21
CA LEU A 370 -28.43 8.79 8.25
C LEU A 370 -27.44 9.66 9.04
N ASN A 371 -27.23 9.33 10.32
CA ASN A 371 -26.36 10.09 11.21
C ASN A 371 -24.99 9.41 11.29
N ILE A 372 -23.94 10.15 10.96
CA ILE A 372 -22.57 9.63 10.92
C ILE A 372 -21.63 10.54 11.71
N ASN A 373 -20.86 9.93 12.61
CA ASN A 373 -19.83 10.56 13.43
C ASN A 373 -18.47 9.95 13.11
N TYR A 374 -17.50 10.81 12.86
CA TYR A 374 -16.11 10.42 12.65
C TYR A 374 -15.42 10.06 13.96
N ASP A 375 -14.84 8.86 14.02
CA ASP A 375 -13.92 8.44 15.07
C ASP A 375 -12.68 7.75 14.45
N GLN A 376 -11.57 8.51 14.37
CA GLN A 376 -10.33 8.02 13.77
C GLN A 376 -9.74 6.82 14.50
N ALA A 377 -9.92 6.73 15.82
CA ALA A 377 -9.35 5.65 16.60
C ALA A 377 -10.12 4.34 16.35
N ILE A 378 -11.44 4.41 16.13
CA ILE A 378 -12.25 3.25 15.68
C ILE A 378 -11.85 2.84 14.26
N ILE A 379 -11.77 3.78 13.32
CA ILE A 379 -11.40 3.51 11.92
C ILE A 379 -10.02 2.85 11.84
N SER A 380 -9.02 3.43 12.50
CA SER A 380 -7.64 2.93 12.46
C SER A 380 -7.52 1.51 13.01
N ARG A 381 -8.30 1.17 14.05
CA ARG A 381 -8.38 -0.20 14.56
C ARG A 381 -9.03 -1.15 13.57
N GLY A 382 -10.10 -0.71 12.89
CA GLY A 382 -10.82 -1.51 11.90
C GLY A 382 -10.07 -1.71 10.57
N LEU A 383 -9.21 -0.78 10.18
CA LEU A 383 -8.32 -0.98 9.01
C LEU A 383 -7.17 -1.94 9.32
N GLY A 384 -6.83 -2.11 10.60
CA GLY A 384 -5.71 -2.93 11.02
C GLY A 384 -4.37 -2.31 10.63
N THR A 385 -3.32 -3.12 10.63
CA THR A 385 -2.03 -2.69 10.07
C THR A 385 -2.15 -2.66 8.55
N PRO A 386 -2.02 -1.49 7.89
CA PRO A 386 -2.12 -1.41 6.44
C PRO A 386 -1.11 -2.36 5.80
N GLU A 387 -1.48 -3.03 4.70
CA GLU A 387 -0.53 -3.76 3.86
C GLU A 387 0.55 -2.76 3.41
N THR A 388 1.68 -2.73 4.12
CA THR A 388 2.78 -1.87 3.69
C THR A 388 3.22 -2.39 2.33
N SER A 389 3.16 -1.53 1.31
CA SER A 389 3.76 -1.88 0.03
C SER A 389 5.22 -2.29 0.25
N PRO A 390 5.74 -3.28 -0.50
CA PRO A 390 7.15 -3.60 -0.44
C PRO A 390 7.98 -2.35 -0.74
N ILE A 391 9.15 -2.21 -0.13
CA ILE A 391 10.08 -1.13 -0.47
C ILE A 391 10.42 -1.29 -1.96
N ILE A 392 10.02 -0.31 -2.77
CA ILE A 392 10.33 -0.28 -4.20
C ILE A 392 11.62 0.53 -4.36
N ASN A 393 12.55 -0.03 -5.12
CA ASN A 393 13.79 0.64 -5.49
C ASN A 393 13.60 1.31 -6.85
N ILE A 394 13.70 2.64 -6.90
CA ILE A 394 13.61 3.40 -8.14
C ILE A 394 14.96 4.10 -8.35
N GLU A 395 15.53 3.88 -9.52
CA GLU A 395 16.78 4.50 -10.01
C GLU A 395 18.06 4.01 -9.32
N HIS A 396 18.89 3.30 -10.10
CA HIS A 396 20.26 2.96 -9.77
C HIS A 396 21.20 3.86 -10.58
N TRP A 397 22.14 4.51 -9.89
CA TRP A 397 23.18 5.34 -10.52
C TRP A 397 24.56 4.99 -9.97
N GLU A 398 25.57 5.07 -10.84
CA GLU A 398 26.94 4.60 -10.58
C GLU A 398 27.99 5.61 -11.07
N GLU A 399 29.05 5.79 -10.27
CA GLU A 399 30.29 6.47 -10.67
C GLU A 399 31.54 5.59 -10.47
N GLU A 400 32.47 5.68 -11.42
CA GLU A 400 33.79 5.04 -11.41
C GLU A 400 34.90 6.07 -11.18
N TYR A 401 35.81 5.81 -10.24
CA TYR A 401 36.95 6.67 -9.93
C TYR A 401 38.29 5.93 -9.92
#